data_AF-A0A535S1V0-F1
#
_entry.id   AF-A0A535S1V0-F1
#
_cell.length_a   1.000
_cell.length_b   1.000
_cell.length_c   1.000
_cell.angle_alpha   90.00
_cell.angle_beta   90.00
_cell.angle_gamma   90.00
#
_symmetry.space_group_name_H-M   'P 1'
#
loop_
_entity.id
_entity.type
_entity.pdbx_description
1 polymer ?
#
loop_
_entity_poly.entity_id
_entity_poly.type
_entity_poly.pdbx_seq_one_letter_code
_entity_poly.pdbx_strand_id
1 'polypeptide(L)'
;MRYKNVCLIINPRDGQNMVKINDVLAVFSAAGWKTDMLLKIYCGQTMDLATQAAKKGYDLMVSYGGDGTMNQVINGVKNVKGKSVVGLLPGGTANEWAGEVQIPGDPIKAALALVKSEVREVDLGHVTVQRIIKTGAIEDAQKQTKGKAKRNKEQDSTKAPHNFLMMAGLGIDAAVIGQTPNSLKHKIGPIAFDISSAKEVVEHQPFQLEIRDGKKEDHILWQGEALQVIVANTRRYANMVEVAPDAYLDDSVFDVCVITKGNPLTTMQQISAMLLRHRLDDEDQNIRRFRGAHFSIRVPASTPLQLDGSRVRLKDYLGKAERKVLEQEDSKDLVVDYRFDALPRAIQLAIPHTYDNALFEDKHHEDTAIVHPTGGDKGDQQQQGKGERLSRSDEGSAPIPGDAEALLDGARSVSVVGGVANVNKKKVGIIAGNTTKQSTGEKLPVAVRSDQKTVIVNKAGEHVSQAVVEKLPEGEVIVVKGKKSKRGVIQATHILV
;
A
#
# COMPACT_ATOMS: atom_id res chain seq x y z
N MET A 1 6.14 -15.09 -18.43
CA MET A 1 5.58 -14.65 -17.13
C MET A 1 6.32 -13.38 -16.77
N ARG A 2 5.65 -12.36 -16.21
CA ARG A 2 6.29 -11.07 -15.93
C ARG A 2 7.43 -11.20 -14.92
N TYR A 3 7.22 -11.99 -13.87
CA TYR A 3 8.22 -12.31 -12.86
C TYR A 3 8.58 -13.80 -12.94
N LYS A 4 9.87 -14.11 -12.80
CA LYS A 4 10.41 -15.48 -12.75
C LYS A 4 11.00 -15.79 -11.38
N ASN A 5 11.83 -14.88 -10.85
CA ASN A 5 12.46 -15.00 -9.54
C ASN A 5 11.83 -13.99 -8.58
N VAL A 6 11.28 -14.48 -7.48
CA VAL A 6 10.57 -13.69 -6.48
C VAL A 6 11.24 -13.86 -5.13
N CYS A 7 11.43 -12.76 -4.41
CA CYS A 7 11.92 -12.80 -3.03
C CYS A 7 10.80 -12.32 -2.09
N LEU A 8 10.33 -13.20 -1.21
CA LEU A 8 9.35 -12.89 -0.19
C LEU A 8 10.05 -12.55 1.13
N ILE A 9 9.99 -11.28 1.54
CA ILE A 9 10.62 -10.77 2.76
C ILE A 9 9.55 -10.66 3.85
N ILE A 10 9.69 -11.47 4.89
CA ILE A 10 8.63 -11.71 5.88
C ILE A 10 9.01 -11.07 7.22
N ASN A 11 8.10 -10.24 7.73
CA ASN A 11 8.09 -9.85 9.14
C ASN A 11 7.13 -10.79 9.89
N PRO A 12 7.61 -11.75 10.68
CA PRO A 12 6.77 -12.85 11.16
C PRO A 12 5.67 -12.45 12.15
N ARG A 13 5.75 -11.27 12.80
CA ARG A 13 4.77 -10.72 13.77
C ARG A 13 4.14 -11.80 14.67
N ASP A 14 4.92 -12.29 15.63
CA ASP A 14 4.54 -13.38 16.55
C ASP A 14 4.01 -14.65 15.82
N GLY A 15 4.49 -14.89 14.61
CA GLY A 15 4.15 -16.05 13.78
C GLY A 15 2.86 -15.88 12.95
N GLN A 16 2.10 -14.80 13.10
CA GLN A 16 0.83 -14.60 12.37
C GLN A 16 1.03 -14.64 10.85
N ASN A 17 2.08 -14.00 10.36
CA ASN A 17 2.40 -13.95 8.93
C ASN A 17 2.99 -15.28 8.41
N MET A 18 3.19 -16.28 9.27
CA MET A 18 3.63 -17.61 8.88
C MET A 18 2.47 -18.59 8.72
N VAL A 19 1.28 -18.28 9.24
CA VAL A 19 0.15 -19.23 9.30
C VAL A 19 -0.32 -19.67 7.91
N LYS A 20 -0.47 -18.73 6.97
CA LYS A 20 -0.96 -19.00 5.59
C LYS A 20 0.16 -19.06 4.54
N ILE A 21 1.42 -19.24 4.97
CA ILE A 21 2.56 -19.13 4.06
C ILE A 21 2.52 -20.21 2.96
N ASN A 22 2.09 -21.42 3.30
CA ASN A 22 2.03 -22.53 2.34
C ASN A 22 0.97 -22.28 1.25
N ASP A 23 -0.16 -21.67 1.60
CA ASP A 23 -1.20 -21.25 0.65
C ASP A 23 -0.66 -20.20 -0.33
N VAL A 24 0.00 -19.17 0.19
CA VAL A 24 0.64 -18.12 -0.61
C VAL A 24 1.68 -18.71 -1.57
N LEU A 25 2.54 -19.60 -1.08
CA LEU A 25 3.55 -20.27 -1.90
C LEU A 25 2.94 -21.19 -2.95
N ALA A 26 1.80 -21.84 -2.66
CA ALA A 26 1.06 -22.63 -3.64
C ALA A 26 0.55 -21.73 -4.79
N VAL A 27 -0.01 -20.56 -4.47
CA VAL A 27 -0.44 -19.56 -5.47
C VAL A 27 0.73 -19.08 -6.31
N PHE A 28 1.85 -18.66 -5.70
CA PHE A 28 3.04 -18.23 -6.43
C PHE A 28 3.63 -19.35 -7.30
N SER A 29 3.66 -20.59 -6.79
CA SER A 29 4.11 -21.74 -7.58
C SER A 29 3.16 -22.06 -8.72
N ALA A 30 1.85 -21.86 -8.56
CA ALA A 30 0.87 -22.01 -9.63
C ALA A 30 0.99 -20.90 -10.68
N ALA A 31 1.42 -19.70 -10.29
CA ALA A 31 1.79 -18.63 -11.21
C ALA A 31 3.07 -18.95 -12.00
N GLY A 32 3.89 -19.89 -11.50
CA GLY A 32 5.17 -20.31 -12.09
C GLY A 32 6.36 -19.52 -11.56
N TRP A 33 6.21 -18.87 -10.41
CA TRP A 33 7.28 -18.10 -9.76
C TRP A 33 8.22 -19.03 -8.98
N LYS A 34 9.52 -18.77 -9.09
CA LYS A 34 10.52 -19.33 -8.18
C LYS A 34 10.66 -18.36 -7.01
N THR A 35 10.10 -18.74 -5.87
CA THR A 35 10.07 -17.90 -4.67
C THR A 35 11.11 -18.36 -3.65
N ASP A 36 12.01 -17.45 -3.29
CA ASP A 36 12.88 -17.58 -2.12
C ASP A 36 12.29 -16.74 -0.97
N MET A 37 12.51 -17.17 0.28
CA MET A 37 11.98 -16.50 1.47
C MET A 37 13.11 -15.97 2.36
N LEU A 38 12.99 -14.73 2.80
CA LEU A 38 13.89 -14.11 3.78
C LEU A 38 13.08 -13.69 5.00
N LEU A 39 13.45 -14.19 6.17
CA LEU A 39 12.79 -13.84 7.43
C LEU A 39 13.57 -12.76 8.15
N LYS A 40 12.85 -11.72 8.58
CA LYS A 40 13.37 -10.72 9.51
C LYS A 40 13.51 -11.33 10.90
N ILE A 41 14.69 -11.15 11.52
CA ILE A 41 15.01 -11.63 12.87
C ILE A 41 15.24 -10.49 13.88
N TYR A 42 15.60 -9.28 13.44
CA TYR A 42 15.73 -8.09 14.29
C TYR A 42 15.29 -6.78 13.58
N CYS A 43 15.16 -5.69 14.34
CA CYS A 43 14.71 -4.40 13.82
C CYS A 43 15.71 -3.77 12.84
N GLY A 44 15.24 -3.22 11.72
CA GLY A 44 16.09 -2.60 10.68
C GLY A 44 16.67 -3.58 9.65
N GLN A 45 16.66 -4.89 9.91
CA GLN A 45 17.23 -5.91 9.01
C GLN A 45 16.52 -5.99 7.65
N THR A 46 15.22 -5.63 7.59
CA THR A 46 14.42 -5.75 6.37
C THR A 46 15.02 -4.99 5.19
N MET A 47 15.54 -3.78 5.43
CA MET A 47 16.17 -2.97 4.39
C MET A 47 17.45 -3.61 3.85
N ASP A 48 18.26 -4.21 4.72
CA ASP A 48 19.48 -4.91 4.32
C ASP A 48 19.16 -6.17 3.52
N LEU A 49 18.16 -6.95 3.95
CA LEU A 49 17.68 -8.12 3.21
C LEU A 49 17.18 -7.72 1.82
N ALA A 50 16.39 -6.66 1.73
CA ALA A 50 15.91 -6.12 0.46
C ALA A 50 17.05 -5.62 -0.44
N THR A 51 18.04 -4.90 0.13
CA THR A 51 19.22 -4.45 -0.62
C THR A 51 20.02 -5.64 -1.17
N GLN A 52 20.23 -6.68 -0.37
CA GLN A 52 20.96 -7.88 -0.79
C GLN A 52 20.22 -8.67 -1.86
N ALA A 53 18.89 -8.84 -1.73
CA ALA A 53 18.10 -9.51 -2.74
C ALA A 53 18.00 -8.66 -4.03
N ALA A 54 17.85 -7.34 -3.96
CA ALA A 54 17.91 -6.48 -5.14
C ALA A 54 19.26 -6.61 -5.88
N LYS A 55 20.40 -6.67 -5.16
CA LYS A 55 21.72 -6.95 -5.75
C LYS A 55 21.81 -8.32 -6.43
N LYS A 56 21.06 -9.32 -5.95
CA LYS A 56 20.96 -10.66 -6.57
C LYS A 56 20.06 -10.67 -7.81
N GLY A 57 19.35 -9.57 -8.11
CA GLY A 57 18.56 -9.42 -9.34
C GLY A 57 17.23 -10.17 -9.33
N TYR A 58 16.53 -10.22 -8.19
CA TYR A 58 15.14 -10.71 -8.18
C TYR A 58 14.23 -9.76 -8.98
N ASP A 59 13.28 -10.33 -9.71
CA ASP A 59 12.35 -9.57 -10.54
C ASP A 59 11.29 -8.84 -9.69
N LEU A 60 10.85 -9.51 -8.61
CA LEU A 60 9.82 -9.02 -7.69
C LEU A 60 10.24 -9.26 -6.23
N MET A 61 10.13 -8.20 -5.45
CA MET A 61 10.40 -8.16 -4.01
C MET A 61 9.06 -7.99 -3.30
N VAL A 62 8.61 -9.04 -2.62
CA VAL A 62 7.31 -9.03 -1.92
C VAL A 62 7.55 -8.78 -0.45
N SER A 63 7.12 -7.62 0.04
CA SER A 63 7.03 -7.35 1.47
C SER A 63 5.83 -8.12 2.04
N TYR A 64 6.03 -8.90 3.10
CA TYR A 64 4.93 -9.47 3.89
C TYR A 64 5.00 -8.92 5.32
N GLY A 65 4.18 -7.91 5.58
CA GLY A 65 4.18 -7.14 6.82
C GLY A 65 3.30 -5.89 6.70
N GLY A 66 3.53 -4.92 7.57
CA GLY A 66 2.86 -3.62 7.51
C GLY A 66 3.63 -2.57 6.72
N ASP A 67 3.15 -1.33 6.79
CA ASP A 67 3.67 -0.18 6.04
C ASP A 67 5.16 0.07 6.30
N GLY A 68 5.61 0.03 7.56
CA GLY A 68 7.04 0.13 7.89
C GLY A 68 7.92 -1.01 7.34
N THR A 69 7.35 -2.19 7.08
CA THR A 69 8.07 -3.29 6.39
C THR A 69 8.17 -3.00 4.90
N MET A 70 7.07 -2.53 4.29
CA MET A 70 7.03 -2.07 2.90
C MET A 70 8.05 -0.95 2.65
N ASN A 71 8.04 0.09 3.48
CA ASN A 71 8.97 1.22 3.40
C ASN A 71 10.44 0.77 3.42
N GLN A 72 10.79 -0.18 4.31
CA GLN A 72 12.15 -0.73 4.36
C GLN A 72 12.52 -1.52 3.09
N VAL A 73 11.58 -2.28 2.53
CA VAL A 73 11.81 -2.99 1.26
C VAL A 73 12.03 -2.00 0.11
N ILE A 74 11.19 -0.95 0.02
CA ILE A 74 11.32 0.14 -0.97
C ILE A 74 12.70 0.78 -0.89
N ASN A 75 13.12 1.22 0.29
CA ASN A 75 14.41 1.86 0.48
C ASN A 75 15.57 0.90 0.17
N GLY A 76 15.45 -0.37 0.54
CA GLY A 76 16.46 -1.39 0.22
C GLY A 76 16.59 -1.65 -1.28
N VAL A 77 15.48 -1.68 -2.02
CA VAL A 77 15.48 -1.77 -3.48
C VAL A 77 16.08 -0.50 -4.10
N LYS A 78 15.72 0.69 -3.60
CA LYS A 78 16.22 1.98 -4.10
C LYS A 78 17.73 2.15 -3.95
N ASN A 79 18.35 1.48 -2.97
CA ASN A 79 19.80 1.45 -2.77
C ASN A 79 20.56 0.75 -3.90
N VAL A 80 19.86 0.06 -4.81
CA VAL A 80 20.46 -0.71 -5.90
C VAL A 80 19.92 -0.19 -7.23
N LYS A 81 20.82 0.12 -8.17
CA LYS A 81 20.42 0.40 -9.55
C LYS A 81 19.90 -0.91 -10.16
N GLY A 82 18.60 -0.99 -10.39
CA GLY A 82 17.95 -2.20 -10.87
C GLY A 82 16.51 -1.95 -11.30
N LYS A 83 15.83 -3.03 -11.70
CA LYS A 83 14.43 -3.01 -12.15
C LYS A 83 13.55 -3.91 -11.29
N SER A 84 13.97 -4.18 -10.05
CA SER A 84 13.18 -5.00 -9.13
C SER A 84 11.89 -4.26 -8.80
N VAL A 85 10.76 -4.91 -9.07
CA VAL A 85 9.44 -4.41 -8.70
C VAL A 85 9.19 -4.73 -7.23
N VAL A 86 8.46 -3.87 -6.51
CA VAL A 86 8.04 -4.13 -5.13
C VAL A 86 6.53 -4.43 -5.07
N GLY A 87 6.16 -5.50 -4.36
CA GLY A 87 4.77 -5.85 -4.06
C GLY A 87 4.54 -5.99 -2.56
N LEU A 88 3.27 -5.99 -2.16
CA LEU A 88 2.84 -6.13 -0.76
C LEU A 88 1.92 -7.35 -0.59
N LEU A 89 2.17 -8.13 0.47
CA LEU A 89 1.17 -8.93 1.16
C LEU A 89 0.89 -8.25 2.51
N PRO A 90 -0.36 -7.85 2.80
CA PRO A 90 -0.68 -7.16 4.04
C PRO A 90 -0.54 -8.13 5.22
N GLY A 91 0.26 -7.74 6.19
CA GLY A 91 0.53 -8.49 7.43
C GLY A 91 0.79 -7.59 8.64
N GLY A 92 0.52 -6.29 8.50
CA GLY A 92 0.65 -5.26 9.51
C GLY A 92 -0.66 -4.96 10.23
N THR A 93 -0.62 -3.94 11.09
CA THR A 93 -1.79 -3.48 11.84
C THR A 93 -2.67 -2.58 10.98
N ALA A 94 -2.12 -1.50 10.43
CA ALA A 94 -2.87 -0.51 9.67
C ALA A 94 -3.02 -0.93 8.21
N ASN A 95 -1.90 -1.31 7.56
CA ASN A 95 -1.86 -1.67 6.14
C ASN A 95 -2.46 -0.54 5.28
N GLU A 96 -1.98 0.68 5.51
CA GLU A 96 -2.44 1.88 4.81
C GLU A 96 -2.26 1.76 3.31
N TRP A 97 -1.09 1.31 2.87
CA TRP A 97 -0.83 1.09 1.45
C TRP A 97 -1.79 0.07 0.83
N ALA A 98 -2.11 -1.01 1.55
CA ALA A 98 -3.05 -2.01 1.07
C ALA A 98 -4.47 -1.43 0.93
N GLY A 99 -4.89 -0.56 1.85
CA GLY A 99 -6.16 0.14 1.77
C GLY A 99 -6.22 1.09 0.57
N GLU A 100 -5.16 1.88 0.37
CA GLU A 100 -5.05 2.85 -0.73
C GLU A 100 -5.15 2.23 -2.12
N VAL A 101 -4.47 1.09 -2.33
CA VAL A 101 -4.47 0.39 -3.63
C VAL A 101 -5.36 -0.86 -3.67
N GLN A 102 -6.32 -0.95 -2.74
CA GLN A 102 -7.36 -1.99 -2.69
C GLN A 102 -6.81 -3.43 -2.72
N ILE A 103 -5.67 -3.68 -2.05
CA ILE A 103 -5.14 -5.02 -1.86
C ILE A 103 -5.99 -5.73 -0.78
N PRO A 104 -6.52 -6.94 -1.07
CA PRO A 104 -7.29 -7.69 -0.07
C PRO A 104 -6.50 -7.98 1.20
N GLY A 105 -7.12 -7.86 2.37
CA GLY A 105 -6.49 -8.17 3.66
C GLY A 105 -6.19 -9.66 3.89
N ASP A 106 -6.91 -10.56 3.20
CA ASP A 106 -6.62 -12.00 3.26
C ASP A 106 -5.34 -12.32 2.46
N PRO A 107 -4.32 -12.98 3.06
CA PRO A 107 -3.04 -13.25 2.39
C PRO A 107 -3.14 -14.04 1.08
N ILE A 108 -4.12 -14.94 0.96
CA ILE A 108 -4.29 -15.78 -0.23
C ILE A 108 -4.89 -14.94 -1.36
N LYS A 109 -5.92 -14.16 -1.05
CA LYS A 109 -6.51 -13.20 -1.99
C LYS A 109 -5.51 -12.10 -2.40
N ALA A 110 -4.69 -11.61 -1.48
CA ALA A 110 -3.60 -10.70 -1.77
C ALA A 110 -2.56 -11.32 -2.71
N ALA A 111 -2.19 -12.60 -2.51
CA ALA A 111 -1.29 -13.31 -3.40
C ALA A 111 -1.88 -13.47 -4.81
N LEU A 112 -3.18 -13.76 -4.92
CA LEU A 112 -3.88 -13.82 -6.21
C LEU A 112 -3.89 -12.45 -6.91
N ALA A 113 -4.22 -11.38 -6.18
CA ALA A 113 -4.20 -10.00 -6.69
C ALA A 113 -2.79 -9.60 -7.16
N LEU A 114 -1.75 -9.95 -6.39
CA LEU A 114 -0.36 -9.69 -6.74
C LEU A 114 0.06 -10.47 -8.00
N VAL A 115 -0.41 -11.70 -8.18
CA VAL A 115 -0.15 -12.49 -9.39
C VAL A 115 -0.77 -11.85 -10.64
N LYS A 116 -1.93 -11.20 -10.49
CA LYS A 116 -2.63 -10.45 -11.56
C LYS A 116 -2.20 -8.98 -11.64
N SER A 117 -1.19 -8.55 -10.88
CA SER A 117 -0.80 -7.14 -10.79
C SER A 117 -0.19 -6.56 -12.07
N GLU A 118 -0.27 -5.23 -12.14
CA GLU A 118 0.39 -4.38 -13.11
C GLU A 118 1.59 -3.66 -12.49
N VAL A 119 2.55 -3.28 -13.32
CA VAL A 119 3.72 -2.52 -12.86
C VAL A 119 3.44 -1.05 -13.11
N ARG A 120 3.53 -0.24 -12.06
CA ARG A 120 3.45 1.22 -12.14
C ARG A 120 4.73 1.81 -11.59
N GLU A 121 5.27 2.80 -12.29
CA GLU A 121 6.30 3.67 -11.74
C GLU A 121 5.62 4.73 -10.88
N VAL A 122 6.11 4.91 -9.66
CA VAL A 122 5.56 5.86 -8.70
C VAL A 122 6.66 6.74 -8.16
N ASP A 123 6.24 7.91 -7.73
CA ASP A 123 7.05 8.88 -7.05
C ASP A 123 7.31 8.42 -5.61
N LEU A 124 8.46 8.83 -5.09
CA LEU A 124 8.77 8.69 -3.67
C LEU A 124 9.06 10.06 -3.09
N GLY A 125 8.68 10.25 -1.84
CA GLY A 125 9.17 11.39 -1.10
C GLY A 125 10.53 11.14 -0.50
N HIS A 126 11.42 12.12 -0.59
CA HIS A 126 12.78 12.05 -0.04
C HIS A 126 12.98 13.12 1.02
N VAL A 127 13.48 12.72 2.19
CA VAL A 127 13.72 13.62 3.32
C VAL A 127 15.20 13.66 3.68
N THR A 128 15.73 14.87 3.83
CA THR A 128 17.09 15.14 4.32
C THR A 128 17.09 16.20 5.41
N VAL A 129 18.14 16.20 6.24
CA VAL A 129 18.40 17.29 7.18
C VAL A 129 19.41 18.22 6.53
N GLN A 130 19.01 19.44 6.22
CA GLN A 130 19.92 20.44 5.63
C GLN A 130 20.83 21.08 6.68
N ARG A 131 20.27 21.40 7.86
CA ARG A 131 20.98 22.10 8.94
C ARG A 131 20.29 21.90 10.28
N ILE A 132 21.09 22.01 11.34
CA ILE A 132 20.63 22.18 12.73
C ILE A 132 21.15 23.53 13.22
N ILE A 133 20.26 24.38 13.73
CA ILE A 133 20.58 25.74 14.16
C ILE A 133 20.20 25.90 15.63
N LYS A 134 21.02 26.61 16.41
CA LYS A 134 20.66 27.01 17.77
C LYS A 134 19.66 28.17 17.72
N THR A 135 18.56 28.08 18.46
CA THR A 135 17.44 29.03 18.40
C THR A 135 17.88 30.49 18.56
N GLY A 136 18.85 30.78 19.43
CA GLY A 136 19.39 32.13 19.64
C GLY A 136 20.30 32.69 18.53
N ALA A 137 20.79 31.85 17.60
CA ALA A 137 21.62 32.30 16.47
C ALA A 137 20.78 32.80 15.27
N ILE A 138 19.45 32.59 15.30
CA ILE A 138 18.53 32.98 14.24
C ILE A 138 18.36 34.50 14.19
N GLU A 139 18.40 35.17 15.35
CA GLU A 139 18.28 36.64 15.46
C GLU A 139 19.50 37.39 14.89
N ASP A 140 20.70 36.80 14.98
CA ASP A 140 21.94 37.39 14.46
C ASP A 140 22.10 37.19 12.95
N ALA A 141 21.64 36.05 12.42
CA ALA A 141 21.73 35.74 10.99
C ALA A 141 20.81 36.62 10.12
N GLN A 142 19.66 37.06 10.65
CA GLN A 142 18.76 37.96 9.93
C GLN A 142 19.28 39.41 9.84
N LYS A 143 20.27 39.80 10.66
CA LYS A 143 20.94 41.11 10.58
C LYS A 143 22.13 41.14 9.61
N GLN A 144 22.56 40.00 9.05
CA GLN A 144 23.70 39.91 8.12
C GLN A 144 23.31 39.43 6.71
N THR A 145 22.30 40.02 6.08
CA THR A 145 22.00 39.80 4.65
C THR A 145 22.57 40.89 3.75
N LYS A 146 23.90 41.12 3.81
CA LYS A 146 24.68 41.78 2.73
C LYS A 146 26.12 41.27 2.70
N GLY A 147 26.32 39.98 2.48
CA GLY A 147 27.64 39.40 2.25
C GLY A 147 27.53 38.15 1.40
N LYS A 148 28.21 38.13 0.24
CA LYS A 148 28.25 36.98 -0.68
C LYS A 148 28.65 35.71 0.10
N ALA A 149 27.69 34.84 0.38
CA ALA A 149 27.95 33.54 0.97
C ALA A 149 28.76 32.70 -0.02
N LYS A 150 30.00 32.41 0.37
CA LYS A 150 30.88 31.46 -0.32
C LYS A 150 30.20 30.09 -0.24
N ARG A 151 29.76 29.55 -1.38
CA ARG A 151 29.27 28.16 -1.50
C ARG A 151 30.39 27.22 -1.06
N ASN A 152 30.39 26.82 0.20
CA ASN A 152 31.14 25.65 0.64
C ASN A 152 30.46 24.44 0.01
N LYS A 153 31.25 23.55 -0.60
CA LYS A 153 30.79 22.27 -1.13
C LYS A 153 29.93 21.58 -0.07
N GLU A 154 28.65 21.38 -0.39
CA GLU A 154 27.73 20.53 0.36
C GLU A 154 28.41 19.18 0.58
N GLN A 155 28.80 18.92 1.82
CA GLN A 155 29.34 17.65 2.23
C GLN A 155 28.11 16.82 2.60
N ASP A 156 27.73 15.87 1.74
CA ASP A 156 26.55 15.00 1.89
C ASP A 156 26.40 14.53 3.36
N SER A 157 25.48 15.17 4.07
CA SER A 157 25.31 15.03 5.52
C SER A 157 24.16 14.09 5.84
N THR A 158 24.15 12.86 5.30
CA THR A 158 23.22 11.82 5.77
C THR A 158 23.83 10.41 5.71
N LYS A 159 23.51 9.58 6.70
CA LYS A 159 23.66 8.12 6.61
C LYS A 159 22.41 7.58 5.90
N ALA A 160 22.55 7.30 4.60
CA ALA A 160 21.53 6.78 3.69
C ALA A 160 20.31 7.70 3.47
N PRO A 161 19.87 7.89 2.21
CA PRO A 161 18.67 8.65 1.90
C PRO A 161 17.44 7.93 2.45
N HIS A 162 16.55 8.67 3.10
CA HIS A 162 15.32 8.12 3.64
C HIS A 162 14.15 8.57 2.78
N ASN A 163 13.47 7.57 2.22
CA ASN A 163 12.33 7.78 1.35
C ASN A 163 11.05 7.30 2.02
N PHE A 164 9.94 7.92 1.67
CA PHE A 164 8.58 7.52 2.04
C PHE A 164 7.73 7.35 0.78
N LEU A 165 6.77 6.43 0.84
CA LEU A 165 5.84 6.16 -0.25
C LEU A 165 4.54 6.94 -0.09
N MET A 166 4.02 7.04 1.13
CA MET A 166 2.67 7.56 1.40
C MET A 166 2.75 8.93 2.01
N MET A 167 3.45 9.07 3.14
CA MET A 167 3.48 10.34 3.86
C MET A 167 4.63 10.45 4.84
N ALA A 168 4.99 11.72 5.11
CA ALA A 168 5.79 12.11 6.25
C ALA A 168 4.97 13.00 7.19
N GLY A 169 5.11 12.78 8.50
CA GLY A 169 4.40 13.52 9.52
C GLY A 169 5.34 14.17 10.53
N LEU A 170 5.10 15.43 10.86
CA LEU A 170 5.80 16.18 11.91
C LEU A 170 4.77 16.66 12.94
N GLY A 171 4.88 16.19 14.19
CA GLY A 171 3.99 16.60 15.27
C GLY A 171 3.30 15.44 16.00
N ILE A 172 2.01 15.63 16.27
CA ILE A 172 1.18 14.75 17.10
C ILE A 172 1.21 13.29 16.63
N ASP A 173 1.11 13.03 15.32
CA ASP A 173 1.06 11.65 14.82
C ASP A 173 2.32 10.84 15.15
N ALA A 174 3.48 11.43 14.92
CA ALA A 174 4.78 10.84 15.15
C ALA A 174 5.02 10.61 16.65
N ALA A 175 4.42 11.44 17.50
CA ALA A 175 4.43 11.25 18.94
C ALA A 175 3.54 10.08 19.37
N VAL A 176 2.29 10.03 18.91
CA VAL A 176 1.33 8.96 19.22
C VAL A 176 1.84 7.59 18.73
N ILE A 177 2.38 7.53 17.50
CA ILE A 177 3.03 6.33 16.95
C ILE A 177 4.23 5.88 17.81
N GLY A 178 4.93 6.86 18.41
CA GLY A 178 6.11 6.68 19.24
C GLY A 178 5.83 6.21 20.67
N GLN A 179 4.62 6.45 21.19
CA GLN A 179 4.23 6.13 22.57
C GLN A 179 3.35 4.88 22.68
N THR A 180 2.72 4.43 21.59
CA THR A 180 1.86 3.24 21.61
C THR A 180 2.69 1.96 21.84
N PRO A 181 2.47 1.21 22.94
CA PRO A 181 3.15 -0.07 23.18
C PRO A 181 2.89 -1.06 22.03
N ASN A 182 3.90 -1.85 21.64
CA ASN A 182 3.77 -2.84 20.56
C ASN A 182 2.59 -3.81 20.76
N SER A 183 2.19 -4.08 22.01
CA SER A 183 1.06 -4.93 22.37
C SER A 183 -0.32 -4.31 22.11
N LEU A 184 -0.45 -2.97 22.15
CA LEU A 184 -1.69 -2.25 21.82
C LEU A 184 -1.85 -2.02 20.31
N LYS A 185 -0.74 -1.95 19.56
CA LYS A 185 -0.77 -1.96 18.09
C LYS A 185 -1.38 -3.24 17.52
N HIS A 186 -1.64 -4.28 18.31
CA HIS A 186 -2.02 -5.59 17.77
C HIS A 186 -3.43 -6.06 18.13
N LYS A 187 -4.17 -5.33 18.98
CA LYS A 187 -5.47 -5.79 19.50
C LYS A 187 -6.67 -4.94 19.12
N ILE A 188 -6.46 -3.76 18.54
CA ILE A 188 -7.57 -2.84 18.29
C ILE A 188 -7.51 -2.39 16.84
N GLY A 189 -8.61 -2.63 16.12
CA GLY A 189 -8.76 -2.26 14.71
C GLY A 189 -8.72 -0.73 14.49
N PRO A 190 -9.05 -0.25 13.29
CA PRO A 190 -8.86 1.15 12.87
C PRO A 190 -9.56 2.19 13.76
N ILE A 191 -10.55 1.83 14.59
CA ILE A 191 -11.35 2.77 15.40
C ILE A 191 -11.05 2.61 16.90
N ALA A 192 -9.79 2.76 17.31
CA ALA A 192 -9.55 3.19 18.69
C ALA A 192 -8.44 4.23 18.71
N PHE A 193 -8.89 5.45 18.53
CA PHE A 193 -8.35 6.55 19.31
C PHE A 193 -8.54 6.16 20.78
N ASP A 194 -7.55 5.48 21.35
CA ASP A 194 -7.54 5.17 22.77
C ASP A 194 -7.71 6.50 23.52
N ILE A 195 -8.43 6.55 24.63
CA ILE A 195 -8.61 7.80 25.40
C ILE A 195 -7.23 8.39 25.78
N SER A 196 -6.21 7.53 25.85
CA SER A 196 -4.79 7.87 25.96
C SER A 196 -4.27 8.71 24.78
N SER A 197 -4.61 8.38 23.54
CA SER A 197 -4.28 9.17 22.34
C SER A 197 -4.97 10.52 22.33
N ALA A 198 -6.22 10.59 22.84
CA ALA A 198 -6.94 11.87 22.99
C ALA A 198 -6.27 12.81 24.01
N LYS A 199 -5.78 12.27 25.13
CA LYS A 199 -4.99 13.04 26.09
C LYS A 199 -3.68 13.53 25.50
N GLU A 200 -2.97 12.72 24.71
CA GLU A 200 -1.76 13.16 24.03
C GLU A 200 -2.02 14.32 23.04
N VAL A 201 -3.15 14.32 22.32
CA VAL A 201 -3.54 15.46 21.47
C VAL A 201 -3.76 16.74 22.29
N VAL A 202 -4.29 16.62 23.50
CA VAL A 202 -4.53 17.76 24.42
C VAL A 202 -3.25 18.21 25.14
N GLU A 203 -2.31 17.29 25.39
CA GLU A 203 -1.03 17.59 26.04
C GLU A 203 0.04 18.07 25.04
N HIS A 204 -0.11 17.79 23.75
CA HIS A 204 0.84 18.24 22.74
C HIS A 204 0.78 19.76 22.54
N GLN A 205 1.90 20.40 22.85
CA GLN A 205 2.09 21.83 22.63
C GLN A 205 2.27 22.11 21.12
N PRO A 206 1.62 23.15 20.59
CA PRO A 206 1.93 23.68 19.28
C PRO A 206 3.43 23.97 19.15
N PHE A 207 3.97 23.74 17.96
CA PHE A 207 5.37 24.04 17.65
C PHE A 207 5.45 25.15 16.62
N GLN A 208 6.53 25.94 16.69
CA GLN A 208 6.83 26.93 15.67
C GLN A 208 7.22 26.23 14.36
N LEU A 209 6.59 26.64 13.28
CA LEU A 209 6.75 26.06 11.96
C LEU A 209 7.00 27.16 10.94
N GLU A 210 7.96 26.92 10.07
CA GLU A 210 8.23 27.74 8.89
C GLU A 210 8.34 26.82 7.66
N ILE A 211 7.57 27.11 6.62
CA ILE A 211 7.55 26.39 5.35
C ILE A 211 8.09 27.33 4.27
N ARG A 212 9.07 26.87 3.52
CA ARG A 212 9.73 27.60 2.43
C ARG A 212 9.66 26.83 1.12
N ASP A 213 9.69 27.56 0.01
CA ASP A 213 9.90 26.98 -1.32
C ASP A 213 11.29 26.34 -1.37
N GLY A 214 11.35 25.05 -1.66
CA GLY A 214 12.62 24.34 -1.70
C GLY A 214 13.57 24.80 -2.83
N LYS A 215 13.08 25.39 -3.92
CA LYS A 215 13.95 25.92 -4.98
C LYS A 215 14.42 27.34 -4.67
N LYS A 216 13.69 28.07 -3.84
CA LYS A 216 13.96 29.47 -3.48
C LYS A 216 13.89 29.61 -1.96
N GLU A 217 14.96 29.22 -1.27
CA GLU A 217 14.96 29.18 0.21
C GLU A 217 14.61 30.52 0.87
N ASP A 218 14.81 31.66 0.19
CA ASP A 218 14.42 32.98 0.71
C ASP A 218 12.90 33.24 0.66
N HIS A 219 12.14 32.42 -0.06
CA HIS A 219 10.69 32.54 -0.21
C HIS A 219 9.99 31.71 0.87
N ILE A 220 9.53 32.40 1.91
CA ILE A 220 8.68 31.83 2.98
C ILE A 220 7.25 31.72 2.43
N LEU A 221 6.74 30.49 2.38
CA LEU A 221 5.36 30.20 1.98
C LEU A 221 4.41 30.40 3.16
N TRP A 222 4.83 30.02 4.37
CA TRP A 222 4.03 30.16 5.58
C TRP A 222 4.87 30.08 6.85
N GLN A 223 4.45 30.78 7.89
CA GLN A 223 5.06 30.74 9.21
C GLN A 223 3.99 30.89 10.30
N GLY A 224 4.09 30.09 11.37
CA GLY A 224 3.17 30.16 12.51
C GLY A 224 3.27 28.96 13.44
N GLU A 225 2.32 28.87 14.39
CA GLU A 225 2.21 27.73 15.29
C GLU A 225 1.37 26.60 14.67
N ALA A 226 1.92 25.39 14.65
CA ALA A 226 1.26 24.20 14.12
C ALA A 226 1.15 23.10 15.18
N LEU A 227 0.10 22.29 15.06
CA LEU A 227 -0.07 21.03 15.80
C LEU A 227 0.47 19.84 15.00
N GLN A 228 0.33 19.89 13.68
CA GLN A 228 0.71 18.80 12.79
C GLN A 228 1.06 19.34 11.40
N VAL A 229 2.07 18.73 10.77
CA VAL A 229 2.33 18.85 9.34
C VAL A 229 2.32 17.46 8.72
N ILE A 230 1.64 17.30 7.60
CA ILE A 230 1.59 16.07 6.81
C ILE A 230 2.07 16.43 5.41
N VAL A 231 3.18 15.84 4.99
CA VAL A 231 3.66 15.88 3.59
C VAL A 231 3.19 14.59 2.94
N ALA A 232 2.18 14.69 2.07
CA ALA A 232 1.45 13.56 1.52
C ALA A 232 1.80 13.32 0.04
N ASN A 233 1.95 12.03 -0.29
CA ASN A 233 2.06 11.47 -1.63
C ASN A 233 0.84 10.58 -1.95
N THR A 234 0.03 10.23 -0.94
CA THR A 234 -1.26 9.54 -1.10
C THR A 234 -2.38 10.31 -0.37
N ARG A 235 -3.63 9.91 -0.59
CA ARG A 235 -4.81 10.71 -0.19
C ARG A 235 -5.19 10.52 1.27
N ARG A 236 -5.08 9.30 1.77
CA ARG A 236 -5.65 8.88 3.05
C ARG A 236 -4.59 8.75 4.11
N TYR A 237 -4.89 9.31 5.26
CA TYR A 237 -4.16 9.16 6.49
C TYR A 237 -4.84 8.11 7.39
N ALA A 238 -4.07 7.13 7.88
CA ALA A 238 -4.52 6.07 8.77
C ALA A 238 -5.72 5.26 8.24
N ASN A 239 -5.84 5.10 6.91
CA ASN A 239 -6.98 4.47 6.22
C ASN A 239 -8.37 5.10 6.46
N MET A 240 -8.46 6.20 7.21
CA MET A 240 -9.74 6.71 7.73
C MET A 240 -10.07 8.13 7.29
N VAL A 241 -9.06 8.96 7.08
CA VAL A 241 -9.26 10.39 6.81
C VAL A 241 -8.57 10.76 5.52
N GLU A 242 -9.32 11.32 4.58
CA GLU A 242 -8.76 11.94 3.39
C GLU A 242 -8.16 13.31 3.74
N VAL A 243 -6.83 13.39 3.68
CA VAL A 243 -6.04 14.59 4.03
C VAL A 243 -5.63 15.36 2.77
N ALA A 244 -5.34 14.63 1.70
CA ALA A 244 -4.86 15.17 0.44
C ALA A 244 -5.66 14.58 -0.74
N PRO A 245 -6.94 14.97 -0.93
CA PRO A 245 -7.83 14.36 -1.93
C PRO A 245 -7.30 14.44 -3.38
N ASP A 246 -6.48 15.46 -3.67
CA ASP A 246 -5.93 15.72 -5.00
C ASP A 246 -4.54 15.10 -5.24
N ALA A 247 -4.06 14.27 -4.30
CA ALA A 247 -2.76 13.62 -4.42
C ALA A 247 -2.76 12.54 -5.51
N TYR A 248 -1.70 12.54 -6.31
CA TYR A 248 -1.35 11.48 -7.26
C TYR A 248 0.06 10.94 -6.95
N LEU A 249 0.28 9.69 -7.29
CA LEU A 249 1.56 8.99 -7.09
C LEU A 249 2.54 9.20 -8.25
N ASP A 250 2.16 9.89 -9.32
CA ASP A 250 2.94 10.04 -10.55
C ASP A 250 2.98 11.46 -11.12
N ASP A 251 2.58 12.47 -10.33
CA ASP A 251 2.53 13.89 -10.71
C ASP A 251 3.75 14.72 -10.28
N SER A 252 4.72 14.07 -9.62
CA SER A 252 6.00 14.62 -9.16
C SER A 252 5.89 15.76 -8.15
N VAL A 253 4.78 15.86 -7.41
CA VAL A 253 4.59 16.85 -6.35
C VAL A 253 4.05 16.23 -5.08
N PHE A 254 4.10 16.97 -3.97
CA PHE A 254 3.41 16.62 -2.73
C PHE A 254 2.26 17.56 -2.46
N ASP A 255 1.31 17.07 -1.68
CA ASP A 255 0.33 17.85 -0.96
C ASP A 255 0.74 17.98 0.51
N VAL A 256 1.04 19.20 0.93
CA VAL A 256 1.42 19.52 2.32
C VAL A 256 0.21 20.10 3.05
N CYS A 257 -0.25 19.40 4.07
CA CYS A 257 -1.32 19.84 4.96
C CYS A 257 -0.74 20.26 6.31
N VAL A 258 -1.08 21.46 6.77
CA VAL A 258 -0.74 21.98 8.10
C VAL A 258 -2.03 22.14 8.90
N ILE A 259 -2.07 21.50 10.07
CA ILE A 259 -3.11 21.73 11.07
C ILE A 259 -2.55 22.75 12.06
N THR A 260 -3.06 23.98 12.00
CA THR A 260 -2.59 25.08 12.84
C THR A 260 -3.18 25.01 14.23
N LYS A 261 -2.61 25.77 15.16
CA LYS A 261 -3.18 25.95 16.49
C LYS A 261 -4.54 26.66 16.40
N GLY A 262 -5.60 25.94 16.78
CA GLY A 262 -6.91 26.51 17.05
C GLY A 262 -7.16 26.72 18.55
N ASN A 263 -8.35 27.23 18.91
CA ASN A 263 -8.84 27.14 20.28
C ASN A 263 -9.13 25.66 20.62
N PRO A 264 -8.79 25.14 21.80
CA PRO A 264 -9.03 23.73 22.16
C PRO A 264 -10.44 23.22 21.86
N LEU A 265 -11.48 24.03 22.07
CA LEU A 265 -12.86 23.65 21.76
C LEU A 265 -13.08 23.49 20.24
N THR A 266 -12.57 24.44 19.45
CA THR A 266 -12.65 24.38 17.99
C THR A 266 -11.83 23.22 17.44
N THR A 267 -10.64 22.95 17.99
CA THR A 267 -9.82 21.79 17.62
C THR A 267 -10.55 20.48 17.87
N MET A 268 -11.23 20.34 19.02
CA MET A 268 -12.01 19.13 19.34
C MET A 268 -13.23 18.97 18.43
N GLN A 269 -13.91 20.06 18.09
CA GLN A 269 -15.01 20.05 17.10
C GLN A 269 -14.50 19.63 15.72
N GLN A 270 -13.33 20.13 15.30
CA GLN A 270 -12.69 19.78 14.04
C GLN A 270 -12.29 18.32 13.97
N ILE A 271 -11.65 17.79 15.00
CA ILE A 271 -11.32 16.35 15.09
C ILE A 271 -12.60 15.51 15.01
N SER A 272 -13.66 15.91 15.73
CA SER A 272 -14.93 15.19 15.71
C SER A 272 -15.61 15.23 14.33
N ALA A 273 -15.61 16.39 13.68
CA ALA A 273 -16.15 16.56 12.33
C ALA A 273 -15.34 15.78 11.29
N MET A 274 -14.01 15.78 11.39
CA MET A 274 -13.11 15.00 10.54
C MET A 274 -13.37 13.50 10.67
N LEU A 275 -13.52 12.98 11.89
CA LEU A 275 -13.81 11.57 12.13
C LEU A 275 -15.18 11.16 11.59
N LEU A 276 -16.19 12.03 11.69
CA LEU A 276 -17.53 11.79 11.13
C LEU A 276 -17.56 11.88 9.60
N ARG A 277 -16.85 12.84 9.02
CA ARG A 277 -16.84 13.10 7.58
C ARG A 277 -15.82 12.24 6.82
N HIS A 278 -14.89 11.60 7.54
CA HIS A 278 -13.75 10.88 6.97
C HIS A 278 -12.86 11.72 6.04
N ARG A 279 -12.87 13.05 6.21
CA ARG A 279 -12.06 14.01 5.44
C ARG A 279 -11.86 15.30 6.21
N LEU A 280 -10.82 16.03 5.85
CA LEU A 280 -10.61 17.40 6.32
C LEU A 280 -11.59 18.37 5.66
N ASP A 281 -11.92 19.46 6.37
CA ASP A 281 -12.79 20.52 5.85
C ASP A 281 -11.94 21.57 5.11
N ASP A 282 -12.25 21.82 3.84
CA ASP A 282 -11.44 22.71 2.98
C ASP A 282 -11.67 24.18 3.29
N GLU A 283 -12.79 24.54 3.91
CA GLU A 283 -13.09 25.91 4.33
C GLU A 283 -12.54 26.23 5.73
N ASP A 284 -11.91 25.26 6.40
CA ASP A 284 -11.37 25.43 7.74
C ASP A 284 -10.15 26.35 7.75
N GLN A 285 -10.26 27.46 8.47
CA GLN A 285 -9.17 28.44 8.60
C GLN A 285 -7.94 27.90 9.36
N ASN A 286 -8.11 26.79 10.11
CA ASN A 286 -7.03 26.10 10.81
C ASN A 286 -6.30 25.08 9.93
N ILE A 287 -6.72 24.89 8.67
CA ILE A 287 -6.06 24.00 7.72
C ILE A 287 -5.38 24.86 6.65
N ARG A 288 -4.08 24.65 6.47
CA ARG A 288 -3.31 25.26 5.38
C ARG A 288 -2.80 24.18 4.45
N ARG A 289 -2.93 24.42 3.15
CA ARG A 289 -2.48 23.50 2.11
C ARG A 289 -1.47 24.16 1.20
N PHE A 290 -0.43 23.41 0.84
CA PHE A 290 0.58 23.80 -0.13
C PHE A 290 0.81 22.62 -1.06
N ARG A 291 1.03 22.88 -2.34
CA ARG A 291 1.35 21.84 -3.33
C ARG A 291 2.66 22.18 -4.03
N GLY A 292 3.54 21.20 -4.19
CA GLY A 292 4.83 21.41 -4.85
C GLY A 292 5.80 20.25 -4.72
N ALA A 293 6.83 20.25 -5.57
CA ALA A 293 7.83 19.18 -5.61
C ALA A 293 8.91 19.31 -4.53
N HIS A 294 9.09 20.50 -3.94
CA HIS A 294 10.21 20.79 -3.06
C HIS A 294 9.83 21.73 -1.94
N PHE A 295 10.07 21.31 -0.70
CA PHE A 295 9.81 22.11 0.50
C PHE A 295 10.99 22.09 1.46
N SER A 296 11.28 23.23 2.08
CA SER A 296 12.08 23.30 3.30
C SER A 296 11.13 23.56 4.47
N ILE A 297 11.19 22.70 5.48
CA ILE A 297 10.32 22.73 6.65
C ILE A 297 11.19 22.83 7.89
N ARG A 298 11.10 23.98 8.56
CA ARG A 298 11.85 24.25 9.78
C ARG A 298 10.96 24.12 11.01
N VAL A 299 11.43 23.31 11.96
CA VAL A 299 10.74 22.99 13.22
C VAL A 299 11.73 22.85 14.37
N PRO A 300 11.30 22.92 15.65
CA PRO A 300 12.12 22.53 16.79
C PRO A 300 12.68 21.11 16.63
N ALA A 301 13.91 20.86 17.08
CA ALA A 301 14.55 19.55 17.00
C ALA A 301 13.86 18.48 17.86
N SER A 302 13.08 18.92 18.85
CA SER A 302 12.20 18.08 19.67
C SER A 302 10.95 17.60 18.94
N THR A 303 10.58 18.20 17.79
CA THR A 303 9.42 17.78 17.00
C THR A 303 9.67 16.40 16.37
N PRO A 304 8.85 15.39 16.70
CA PRO A 304 9.04 14.05 16.18
C PRO A 304 8.66 13.97 14.69
N LEU A 305 9.40 13.15 13.95
CA LEU A 305 9.16 12.83 12.54
C LEU A 305 8.73 11.36 12.40
N GLN A 306 7.75 11.10 11.53
CA GLN A 306 7.40 9.76 11.07
C GLN A 306 7.42 9.70 9.54
N LEU A 307 7.75 8.52 9.00
CA LEU A 307 7.67 8.19 7.58
C LEU A 307 6.88 6.89 7.43
N ASP A 308 5.82 6.89 6.62
CA ASP A 308 4.94 5.73 6.37
C ASP A 308 4.54 4.97 7.65
N GLY A 309 4.16 5.71 8.69
CA GLY A 309 3.72 5.15 9.97
C GLY A 309 4.86 4.64 10.87
N SER A 310 6.12 4.89 10.50
CA SER A 310 7.30 4.52 11.28
C SER A 310 8.00 5.74 11.86
N ARG A 311 8.16 5.77 13.18
CA ARG A 311 8.90 6.85 13.85
C ARG A 311 10.35 6.86 13.42
N VAL A 312 10.82 8.05 13.10
CA VAL A 312 12.19 8.35 12.75
C VAL A 312 12.86 9.05 13.93
N ARG A 313 14.10 8.64 14.26
CA ARG A 313 14.92 9.37 15.23
C ARG A 313 15.86 10.28 14.46
N LEU A 314 15.82 11.58 14.78
CA LEU A 314 16.67 12.59 14.13
C LEU A 314 18.15 12.16 14.06
N LYS A 315 18.71 11.66 15.17
CA LYS A 315 20.11 11.19 15.24
C LYS A 315 20.50 10.10 14.24
N ASP A 316 19.53 9.37 13.69
CA ASP A 316 19.78 8.31 12.70
C ASP A 316 20.09 8.91 11.31
N TYR A 317 19.71 10.18 11.08
CA TYR A 317 19.82 10.90 9.80
C TYR A 317 21.04 11.83 9.77
N LEU A 318 21.62 12.09 10.94
CA LEU A 318 22.70 13.06 11.10
C LEU A 318 24.06 12.46 10.76
N GLY A 319 24.89 13.30 10.12
CA GLY A 319 26.33 13.06 10.05
C GLY A 319 26.97 13.11 11.43
N LYS A 320 28.26 12.73 11.50
CA LYS A 320 29.00 12.71 12.77
C LYS A 320 29.09 14.10 13.42
N ALA A 321 29.11 15.17 12.63
CA ALA A 321 29.23 16.53 13.13
C ALA A 321 27.92 17.03 13.75
N GLU A 322 26.82 16.89 13.02
CA GLU A 322 25.48 17.32 13.46
C GLU A 322 25.01 16.50 14.66
N ARG A 323 25.37 15.21 14.71
CA ARG A 323 25.07 14.36 15.87
C ARG A 323 25.76 14.83 17.14
N LYS A 324 27.00 15.33 17.06
CA LYS A 324 27.69 15.90 18.24
C LYS A 324 26.97 17.15 18.75
N VAL A 325 26.48 18.00 17.86
CA VAL A 325 25.67 19.17 18.24
C VAL A 325 24.41 18.74 18.98
N LEU A 326 23.70 17.74 18.46
CA LEU A 326 22.48 17.21 19.09
C LEU A 326 22.75 16.54 20.46
N GLU A 327 23.94 15.98 20.67
CA GLU A 327 24.32 15.33 21.94
C GLU A 327 24.80 16.32 23.01
N GLN A 328 25.18 17.55 22.63
CA GLN A 328 25.75 18.56 23.53
C GLN A 328 24.75 19.65 23.98
N GLU A 329 23.64 19.81 23.28
CA GLU A 329 22.65 20.87 23.50
C GLU A 329 21.27 20.26 23.80
N ASP A 330 20.40 20.98 24.52
CA ASP A 330 19.02 20.53 24.67
C ASP A 330 18.29 20.66 23.33
N SER A 331 17.63 19.59 22.89
CA SER A 331 16.80 19.56 21.67
C SER A 331 15.75 20.68 21.60
N LYS A 332 15.35 21.26 22.75
CA LYS A 332 14.42 22.40 22.82
C LYS A 332 15.05 23.71 22.34
N ASP A 333 16.36 23.84 22.42
CA ASP A 333 17.12 25.03 22.01
C ASP A 333 17.67 24.92 20.58
N LEU A 334 17.27 23.88 19.86
CA LEU A 334 17.68 23.60 18.50
C LEU A 334 16.46 23.62 17.56
N VAL A 335 16.67 24.13 16.36
CA VAL A 335 15.76 23.96 15.23
C VAL A 335 16.42 23.12 14.15
N VAL A 336 15.63 22.35 13.44
CA VAL A 336 16.04 21.50 12.33
C VAL A 336 15.37 22.00 11.07
N ASP A 337 16.13 22.10 10.00
CA ASP A 337 15.62 22.40 8.66
C ASP A 337 15.60 21.10 7.85
N TYR A 338 14.41 20.57 7.64
CA TYR A 338 14.20 19.38 6.82
C TYR A 338 13.93 19.79 5.38
N ARG A 339 14.59 19.10 4.46
CA ARG A 339 14.29 19.21 3.04
C ARG A 339 13.50 18.00 2.57
N PHE A 340 12.33 18.26 2.01
CA PHE A 340 11.47 17.32 1.31
C PHE A 340 11.57 17.53 -0.21
N ASP A 341 11.92 16.48 -0.93
CA ASP A 341 11.98 16.45 -2.40
C ASP A 341 11.15 15.31 -2.96
N ALA A 342 10.26 15.60 -3.90
CA ALA A 342 9.59 14.59 -4.70
C ALA A 342 10.61 13.97 -5.65
N LEU A 343 10.66 12.64 -5.68
CA LEU A 343 11.50 11.88 -6.60
C LEU A 343 10.61 11.26 -7.67
N PRO A 344 10.55 11.85 -8.89
CA PRO A 344 9.72 11.36 -9.97
C PRO A 344 10.06 9.92 -10.36
N ARG A 345 9.04 9.07 -10.50
CA ARG A 345 9.13 7.68 -11.00
C ARG A 345 10.27 6.90 -10.35
N ALA A 346 10.43 7.09 -9.05
CA ALA A 346 11.59 6.63 -8.30
C ALA A 346 11.60 5.13 -8.05
N ILE A 347 10.44 4.45 -8.12
CA ILE A 347 10.33 3.01 -7.90
C ILE A 347 9.19 2.37 -8.69
N GLN A 348 9.34 1.08 -8.98
CA GLN A 348 8.30 0.26 -9.62
C GLN A 348 7.52 -0.54 -8.57
N LEU A 349 6.20 -0.36 -8.53
CA LEU A 349 5.29 -1.09 -7.65
C LEU A 349 4.38 -2.03 -8.45
N ALA A 350 4.04 -3.15 -7.82
CA ALA A 350 3.04 -4.09 -8.31
C ALA A 350 1.66 -3.70 -7.77
N ILE A 351 0.82 -3.14 -8.63
CA ILE A 351 -0.53 -2.63 -8.31
C ILE A 351 -1.58 -3.66 -8.76
N PRO A 352 -2.56 -4.03 -7.92
CA PRO A 352 -3.63 -4.95 -8.35
C PRO A 352 -4.34 -4.43 -9.60
N HIS A 353 -4.60 -5.29 -10.58
CA HIS A 353 -5.38 -4.92 -11.77
C HIS A 353 -6.83 -4.56 -11.45
N THR A 354 -7.32 -4.94 -10.26
CA THR A 354 -8.66 -4.57 -9.76
C THR A 354 -8.72 -3.16 -9.19
N TYR A 355 -7.57 -2.50 -9.01
CA TYR A 355 -7.52 -1.14 -8.49
C TYR A 355 -8.09 -0.15 -9.51
N ASP A 356 -8.89 0.81 -9.04
CA ASP A 356 -9.58 1.80 -9.87
C ASP A 356 -8.64 2.89 -10.45
N ASN A 357 -7.36 2.87 -10.10
CA ASN A 357 -6.35 3.86 -10.50
C ASN A 357 -6.61 5.29 -9.99
N ALA A 358 -7.39 5.47 -8.92
CA ALA A 358 -7.69 6.81 -8.39
C ALA A 358 -6.43 7.62 -8.00
N LEU A 359 -5.34 6.98 -7.59
CA LEU A 359 -4.07 7.62 -7.23
C LEU A 359 -3.14 7.94 -8.41
N PHE A 360 -3.60 7.77 -9.66
CA PHE A 360 -2.76 7.99 -10.84
C PHE A 360 -3.37 9.01 -11.79
N GLU A 361 -2.59 10.00 -12.21
CA GLU A 361 -3.06 11.19 -12.93
C GLU A 361 -3.61 10.85 -14.33
N ASP A 362 -3.04 9.84 -15.01
CA ASP A 362 -3.35 9.46 -16.40
C ASP A 362 -4.84 9.17 -16.68
N LYS A 363 -5.69 9.00 -15.66
CA LYS A 363 -7.15 8.87 -15.84
C LYS A 363 -7.90 10.20 -16.04
N HIS A 364 -7.34 11.35 -15.68
CA HIS A 364 -8.03 12.63 -15.83
C HIS A 364 -8.09 13.16 -17.27
N HIS A 365 -7.31 12.57 -18.19
CA HIS A 365 -7.31 12.95 -19.60
C HIS A 365 -8.19 12.08 -20.51
N GLU A 366 -8.70 10.92 -20.06
CA GLU A 366 -9.64 10.12 -20.86
C GLU A 366 -11.11 10.55 -20.69
N ASP A 367 -11.49 11.09 -19.52
CA ASP A 367 -12.88 11.53 -19.25
C ASP A 367 -13.21 12.96 -19.73
N THR A 368 -12.22 13.70 -20.27
CA THR A 368 -12.44 15.02 -20.91
C THR A 368 -12.53 14.98 -22.43
N ALA A 369 -12.46 13.79 -23.04
CA ALA A 369 -12.83 13.58 -24.43
C ALA A 369 -14.36 13.60 -24.58
N ILE A 370 -14.91 14.80 -24.62
CA ILE A 370 -16.30 15.13 -24.95
C ILE A 370 -16.68 14.39 -26.25
N VAL A 371 -17.47 13.32 -26.11
CA VAL A 371 -18.28 12.81 -27.21
C VAL A 371 -19.44 13.77 -27.38
N HIS A 372 -19.35 14.62 -28.39
CA HIS A 372 -20.46 15.43 -28.87
C HIS A 372 -21.64 14.51 -29.27
N PRO A 373 -22.85 14.69 -28.72
CA PRO A 373 -24.02 14.00 -29.20
C PRO A 373 -24.53 14.73 -30.45
N THR A 374 -24.19 14.24 -31.64
CA THR A 374 -24.94 14.60 -32.85
C THR A 374 -26.12 13.64 -32.98
N GLY A 375 -27.32 14.20 -32.75
CA GLY A 375 -28.59 13.51 -32.88
C GLY A 375 -28.89 13.06 -34.32
N GLY A 376 -29.79 12.08 -34.40
CA GLY A 376 -30.34 11.52 -35.61
C GLY A 376 -31.44 10.53 -35.27
N ASP A 377 -32.60 11.07 -34.90
CA ASP A 377 -33.87 10.37 -34.71
C ASP A 377 -34.42 9.84 -36.05
N LYS A 378 -34.87 8.57 -36.04
CA LYS A 378 -36.16 8.09 -36.59
C LYS A 378 -36.16 6.58 -36.83
N GLY A 379 -37.21 5.91 -36.35
CA GLY A 379 -37.76 4.74 -37.01
C GLY A 379 -38.25 3.62 -36.10
N ASP A 380 -39.41 3.83 -35.47
CA ASP A 380 -40.28 2.77 -34.94
C ASP A 380 -40.45 1.61 -35.94
N GLN A 381 -40.41 0.37 -35.44
CA GLN A 381 -41.52 -0.56 -35.67
C GLN A 381 -41.56 -1.69 -34.63
N GLN A 382 -42.73 -1.73 -33.99
CA GLN A 382 -43.29 -2.73 -33.10
C GLN A 382 -43.20 -4.16 -33.63
N GLN A 383 -42.98 -5.11 -32.71
CA GLN A 383 -43.84 -6.29 -32.65
C GLN A 383 -44.05 -6.74 -31.21
N GLN A 384 -45.31 -6.60 -30.79
CA GLN A 384 -45.89 -7.12 -29.55
C GLN A 384 -46.25 -8.60 -29.68
N GLY A 385 -46.24 -9.27 -28.54
CA GLY A 385 -47.07 -10.45 -28.25
C GLY A 385 -46.23 -11.57 -27.66
N LYS A 386 -46.57 -12.19 -26.52
CA LYS A 386 -47.73 -12.16 -25.64
C LYS A 386 -47.24 -12.67 -24.28
N GLY A 387 -47.77 -12.12 -23.20
CA GLY A 387 -47.63 -12.74 -21.88
C GLY A 387 -48.49 -14.00 -21.79
N GLU A 388 -48.03 -14.99 -21.04
CA GLU A 388 -48.92 -15.93 -20.38
C GLU A 388 -48.30 -16.48 -19.10
N ARG A 389 -49.17 -16.72 -18.14
CA ARG A 389 -48.95 -16.85 -16.70
C ARG A 389 -48.91 -18.32 -16.33
N LEU A 390 -47.98 -18.68 -15.43
CA LEU A 390 -47.97 -19.81 -14.50
C LEU A 390 -48.94 -20.98 -14.78
N SER A 391 -48.37 -22.15 -15.09
CA SER A 391 -48.93 -23.44 -14.68
C SER A 391 -47.86 -24.24 -13.93
N ARG A 392 -48.22 -24.65 -12.70
CA ARG A 392 -47.56 -25.74 -11.98
C ARG A 392 -47.99 -27.04 -12.66
N SER A 393 -47.01 -27.86 -13.00
CA SER A 393 -47.18 -29.30 -13.13
C SER A 393 -45.93 -29.96 -12.57
N ASP A 394 -46.10 -30.61 -11.42
CA ASP A 394 -45.24 -31.69 -10.97
C ASP A 394 -45.29 -32.86 -11.97
N GLU A 395 -44.28 -33.72 -11.83
CA GLU A 395 -44.09 -35.04 -12.47
C GLU A 395 -43.27 -35.08 -13.77
N GLY A 396 -42.07 -35.64 -13.63
CA GLY A 396 -41.15 -35.94 -14.72
C GLY A 396 -39.70 -35.66 -14.36
N SER A 397 -39.19 -36.28 -13.30
CA SER A 397 -37.75 -36.29 -13.01
C SER A 397 -37.00 -36.94 -14.18
N ALA A 398 -36.51 -36.13 -15.11
CA ALA A 398 -35.47 -36.54 -16.03
C ALA A 398 -34.23 -36.93 -15.20
N PRO A 399 -33.59 -38.07 -15.48
CA PRO A 399 -32.41 -38.47 -14.75
C PRO A 399 -31.31 -37.42 -14.91
N ILE A 400 -30.76 -36.99 -13.78
CA ILE A 400 -29.51 -36.24 -13.68
C ILE A 400 -28.43 -37.05 -14.41
N PRO A 401 -27.68 -36.51 -15.38
CA PRO A 401 -26.59 -37.27 -16.00
C PRO A 401 -25.53 -37.58 -14.93
N GLY A 402 -25.37 -38.86 -14.60
CA GLY A 402 -24.32 -39.38 -13.71
C GLY A 402 -22.90 -39.34 -14.31
N ASP A 403 -22.71 -38.66 -15.45
CA ASP A 403 -21.54 -38.85 -16.29
C ASP A 403 -20.46 -37.75 -16.12
N ALA A 404 -20.83 -36.54 -15.67
CA ALA A 404 -19.85 -35.45 -15.54
C ALA A 404 -18.81 -35.72 -14.41
N GLU A 405 -19.26 -36.28 -13.29
CA GLU A 405 -18.37 -36.72 -12.20
C GLU A 405 -17.68 -38.06 -12.51
N ALA A 406 -18.32 -38.96 -13.27
CA ALA A 406 -17.73 -40.23 -13.70
C ALA A 406 -16.51 -40.03 -14.62
N LEU A 407 -16.51 -38.97 -15.45
CA LEU A 407 -15.33 -38.54 -16.24
C LEU A 407 -14.13 -38.16 -15.36
N LEU A 408 -14.39 -37.83 -14.10
CA LEU A 408 -13.43 -37.34 -13.12
C LEU A 408 -12.99 -38.40 -12.11
N ASP A 409 -12.99 -39.69 -12.49
CA ASP A 409 -12.36 -40.73 -11.68
C ASP A 409 -10.89 -40.35 -11.33
N GLY A 410 -10.54 -40.49 -10.05
CA GLY A 410 -9.29 -40.04 -9.44
C GLY A 410 -9.14 -38.53 -9.22
N ALA A 411 -10.22 -37.75 -9.33
CA ALA A 411 -10.22 -36.31 -9.06
C ALA A 411 -10.25 -35.97 -7.57
N ARG A 412 -10.05 -34.68 -7.28
CA ARG A 412 -9.98 -34.15 -5.92
C ARG A 412 -11.01 -33.05 -5.75
N SER A 413 -11.75 -33.08 -4.65
CA SER A 413 -12.54 -31.94 -4.22
C SER A 413 -11.63 -30.83 -3.71
N VAL A 414 -11.87 -29.61 -4.18
CA VAL A 414 -11.15 -28.40 -3.77
C VAL A 414 -12.20 -27.39 -3.30
N SER A 415 -12.12 -26.99 -2.04
CA SER A 415 -12.90 -25.87 -1.51
C SER A 415 -12.18 -24.57 -1.86
N VAL A 416 -12.86 -23.71 -2.62
CA VAL A 416 -12.33 -22.48 -3.20
C VAL A 416 -12.14 -21.41 -2.13
N VAL A 417 -10.99 -20.75 -2.15
CA VAL A 417 -10.72 -19.51 -1.39
C VAL A 417 -10.80 -18.30 -2.31
N GLY A 418 -10.39 -18.44 -3.57
CA GLY A 418 -10.52 -17.43 -4.60
C GLY A 418 -9.84 -17.85 -5.90
N GLY A 419 -10.02 -17.07 -6.96
CA GLY A 419 -9.39 -17.36 -8.24
C GLY A 419 -9.09 -16.11 -9.06
N VAL A 420 -8.12 -16.24 -9.97
CA VAL A 420 -7.78 -15.24 -10.97
C VAL A 420 -7.66 -15.90 -12.33
N ALA A 421 -8.17 -15.25 -13.37
CA ALA A 421 -8.03 -15.68 -14.75
C ALA A 421 -7.06 -14.75 -15.51
N ASN A 422 -6.60 -15.22 -16.67
CA ASN A 422 -5.80 -14.43 -17.62
C ASN A 422 -4.49 -13.86 -17.05
N VAL A 423 -3.84 -14.56 -16.12
CA VAL A 423 -2.62 -14.13 -15.40
C VAL A 423 -1.43 -13.81 -16.32
N ASN A 424 -1.46 -14.26 -17.56
CA ASN A 424 -0.41 -13.97 -18.55
C ASN A 424 -0.95 -14.13 -19.97
N LYS A 425 -0.11 -13.82 -20.98
CA LYS A 425 -0.42 -14.03 -22.40
C LYS A 425 -0.89 -15.45 -22.77
N LYS A 426 -0.59 -16.46 -21.96
CA LYS A 426 -1.04 -17.85 -22.16
C LYS A 426 -2.42 -18.13 -21.56
N LYS A 427 -3.15 -17.10 -21.11
CA LYS A 427 -4.47 -17.20 -20.46
C LYS A 427 -4.48 -18.29 -19.38
N VAL A 428 -3.62 -18.12 -18.37
CA VAL A 428 -3.57 -19.05 -17.24
C VAL A 428 -4.58 -18.62 -16.18
N GLY A 429 -5.31 -19.58 -15.64
CA GLY A 429 -6.20 -19.43 -14.49
C GLY A 429 -5.58 -20.09 -13.27
N ILE A 430 -5.80 -19.48 -12.11
CA ILE A 430 -5.32 -19.98 -10.83
C ILE A 430 -6.48 -19.94 -9.85
N ILE A 431 -6.78 -21.07 -9.22
CA ILE A 431 -7.74 -21.18 -8.11
C ILE A 431 -6.95 -21.54 -6.87
N ALA A 432 -6.99 -20.70 -5.86
CA ALA A 432 -6.48 -21.03 -4.53
C ALA A 432 -7.58 -21.75 -3.75
N GLY A 433 -7.22 -22.81 -3.03
CA GLY A 433 -8.20 -23.57 -2.28
C GLY A 433 -7.57 -24.60 -1.34
N ASN A 434 -8.43 -25.40 -0.74
CA ASN A 434 -8.03 -26.45 0.18
C ASN A 434 -8.59 -27.80 -0.27
N THR A 435 -7.81 -28.85 -0.10
CA THR A 435 -8.27 -30.23 -0.30
C THR A 435 -8.14 -31.01 1.00
N THR A 436 -9.01 -32.00 1.21
CA THR A 436 -8.99 -32.80 2.44
C THR A 436 -8.25 -34.10 2.18
N LYS A 437 -7.27 -34.43 3.03
CA LYS A 437 -6.59 -35.72 2.98
C LYS A 437 -7.51 -36.80 3.52
N GLN A 438 -7.96 -37.71 2.67
CA GLN A 438 -8.92 -38.76 3.02
C GLN A 438 -8.51 -39.60 4.24
N SER A 439 -7.21 -39.85 4.43
CA SER A 439 -6.71 -40.68 5.53
C SER A 439 -6.66 -39.98 6.90
N THR A 440 -6.63 -38.65 6.95
CA THR A 440 -6.43 -37.90 8.21
C THR A 440 -7.50 -36.82 8.45
N GLY A 441 -8.32 -36.48 7.46
CA GLY A 441 -9.23 -35.34 7.52
C GLY A 441 -8.52 -33.97 7.48
N GLU A 442 -7.19 -33.95 7.36
CA GLU A 442 -6.39 -32.73 7.36
C GLU A 442 -6.66 -31.90 6.10
N LYS A 443 -6.91 -30.59 6.28
CA LYS A 443 -7.02 -29.64 5.17
C LYS A 443 -5.62 -29.24 4.71
N LEU A 444 -5.34 -29.48 3.43
CA LEU A 444 -4.07 -29.16 2.80
C LEU A 444 -4.27 -28.05 1.76
N PRO A 445 -3.43 -27.00 1.78
CA PRO A 445 -3.50 -25.95 0.79
C PRO A 445 -3.12 -26.48 -0.59
N VAL A 446 -3.88 -26.05 -1.60
CA VAL A 446 -3.64 -26.36 -3.01
C VAL A 446 -3.89 -25.14 -3.87
N ALA A 447 -3.19 -25.10 -5.00
CA ALA A 447 -3.49 -24.15 -6.07
C ALA A 447 -3.75 -24.92 -7.35
N VAL A 448 -4.88 -24.70 -7.98
CA VAL A 448 -5.25 -25.31 -9.25
C VAL A 448 -4.79 -24.37 -10.36
N ARG A 449 -3.98 -24.88 -11.28
CA ARG A 449 -3.58 -24.16 -12.48
C ARG A 449 -4.35 -24.70 -13.66
N SER A 450 -5.10 -23.84 -14.33
CA SER A 450 -5.77 -24.11 -15.60
C SER A 450 -5.09 -23.35 -16.73
N ASP A 451 -5.00 -23.98 -17.90
CA ASP A 451 -4.56 -23.34 -19.14
C ASP A 451 -5.59 -23.58 -20.26
N GLN A 452 -5.27 -23.16 -21.48
CA GLN A 452 -6.17 -23.27 -22.62
C GLN A 452 -6.54 -24.71 -23.00
N LYS A 453 -5.81 -25.72 -22.50
CA LYS A 453 -6.10 -27.14 -22.74
C LYS A 453 -6.92 -27.75 -21.61
N THR A 454 -7.11 -27.03 -20.50
CA THR A 454 -7.95 -27.50 -19.39
C THR A 454 -9.42 -27.47 -19.83
N VAL A 455 -10.09 -28.61 -19.75
CA VAL A 455 -11.53 -28.71 -19.95
C VAL A 455 -12.24 -28.22 -18.69
N ILE A 456 -13.11 -27.22 -18.81
CA ILE A 456 -13.92 -26.73 -17.70
C ILE A 456 -15.39 -26.95 -18.06
N VAL A 457 -16.11 -27.66 -17.20
CA VAL A 457 -17.53 -27.98 -17.38
C VAL A 457 -18.33 -27.56 -16.15
N ASN A 458 -19.58 -27.16 -16.34
CA ASN A 458 -20.52 -26.92 -15.24
C ASN A 458 -21.17 -28.25 -14.77
N LYS A 459 -21.98 -28.18 -13.71
CA LYS A 459 -22.77 -29.32 -13.20
C LYS A 459 -23.73 -29.96 -14.21
N ALA A 460 -24.10 -29.26 -15.27
CA ALA A 460 -24.90 -29.80 -16.38
C ALA A 460 -24.04 -30.51 -17.45
N GLY A 461 -22.71 -30.51 -17.31
CA GLY A 461 -21.76 -31.09 -18.27
C GLY A 461 -21.40 -30.16 -19.43
N GLU A 462 -21.87 -28.91 -19.42
CA GLU A 462 -21.63 -27.96 -20.50
C GLU A 462 -20.27 -27.29 -20.36
N HIS A 463 -19.57 -27.09 -21.48
CA HIS A 463 -18.30 -26.38 -21.49
C HIS A 463 -18.47 -24.91 -21.09
N VAL A 464 -17.67 -24.46 -20.12
CA VAL A 464 -17.64 -23.07 -19.68
C VAL A 464 -16.28 -22.43 -19.93
N SER A 465 -16.29 -21.12 -20.15
CA SER A 465 -15.05 -20.38 -20.38
C SER A 465 -14.20 -20.27 -19.11
N GLN A 466 -12.90 -20.07 -19.29
CA GLN A 466 -11.97 -19.85 -18.19
C GLN A 466 -12.26 -18.61 -17.33
N ALA A 467 -13.10 -17.69 -17.81
CA ALA A 467 -13.54 -16.54 -17.02
C ALA A 467 -14.33 -16.96 -15.76
N VAL A 468 -14.90 -18.17 -15.73
CA VAL A 468 -15.58 -18.70 -14.54
C VAL A 468 -14.65 -18.82 -13.33
N VAL A 469 -13.36 -19.07 -13.56
CA VAL A 469 -12.32 -19.24 -12.52
C VAL A 469 -12.27 -18.05 -11.55
N GLU A 470 -12.44 -16.84 -12.07
CA GLU A 470 -12.39 -15.60 -11.28
C GLU A 470 -13.71 -15.31 -10.55
N LYS A 471 -14.79 -16.00 -10.93
CA LYS A 471 -16.15 -15.80 -10.40
C LYS A 471 -16.59 -16.88 -9.42
N LEU A 472 -15.77 -17.90 -9.19
CA LEU A 472 -16.06 -18.97 -8.23
C LEU A 472 -16.23 -18.37 -6.82
N PRO A 473 -17.38 -18.57 -6.16
CA PRO A 473 -17.58 -18.09 -4.80
C PRO A 473 -16.62 -18.76 -3.82
N GLU A 474 -16.23 -18.00 -2.79
CA GLU A 474 -15.51 -18.58 -1.66
C GLU A 474 -16.36 -19.66 -0.98
N GLY A 475 -15.74 -20.80 -0.66
CA GLY A 475 -16.39 -21.96 -0.09
C GLY A 475 -16.98 -22.93 -1.12
N GLU A 476 -17.11 -22.54 -2.40
CA GLU A 476 -17.56 -23.45 -3.45
C GLU A 476 -16.64 -24.67 -3.54
N VAL A 477 -17.23 -25.85 -3.72
CA VAL A 477 -16.48 -27.10 -3.87
C VAL A 477 -16.47 -27.48 -5.34
N ILE A 478 -15.28 -27.43 -5.94
CA ILE A 478 -15.04 -27.85 -7.31
C ILE A 478 -14.35 -29.21 -7.34
N VAL A 479 -14.53 -29.96 -8.42
CA VAL A 479 -13.85 -31.26 -8.61
C VAL A 479 -12.78 -31.11 -9.68
N VAL A 480 -11.54 -31.47 -9.34
CA VAL A 480 -10.36 -31.20 -10.17
C VAL A 480 -9.57 -32.47 -10.46
N LYS A 481 -9.42 -32.79 -11.74
CA LYS A 481 -8.56 -33.88 -12.22
C LYS A 481 -7.27 -33.34 -12.82
N GLY A 482 -6.14 -33.85 -12.35
CA GLY A 482 -4.84 -33.39 -12.80
C GLY A 482 -3.67 -33.89 -11.95
N LYS A 483 -2.45 -33.59 -12.42
CA LYS A 483 -1.21 -33.98 -11.73
C LYS A 483 -0.90 -32.97 -10.62
N LYS A 484 -0.83 -33.45 -9.37
CA LYS A 484 -0.43 -32.64 -8.21
C LYS A 484 1.10 -32.67 -8.05
N SER A 485 1.71 -31.50 -7.86
CA SER A 485 3.13 -31.35 -7.56
C SER A 485 3.40 -31.43 -6.04
N LYS A 486 4.67 -31.58 -5.65
CA LYS A 486 5.10 -31.53 -4.24
C LYS A 486 4.78 -30.19 -3.56
N ARG A 487 4.61 -29.11 -4.31
CA ARG A 487 4.29 -27.75 -3.82
C ARG A 487 2.78 -27.48 -3.73
N GLY A 488 1.94 -28.51 -3.81
CA GLY A 488 0.49 -28.35 -3.73
C GLY A 488 -0.20 -27.84 -5.00
N VAL A 489 0.54 -27.59 -6.09
CA VAL A 489 -0.06 -27.15 -7.35
C VAL A 489 -0.64 -28.33 -8.12
N ILE A 490 -1.91 -28.26 -8.50
CA ILE A 490 -2.60 -29.21 -9.38
C ILE A 490 -2.60 -28.63 -10.80
N GLN A 491 -1.89 -29.28 -11.73
CA GLN A 491 -1.98 -28.98 -13.16
C GLN A 491 -3.26 -29.61 -13.70
N ALA A 492 -4.31 -28.81 -13.86
CA ALA A 492 -5.64 -29.30 -14.19
C ALA A 492 -5.75 -29.72 -15.65
N THR A 493 -6.26 -30.93 -15.86
CA THR A 493 -6.75 -31.39 -17.16
C THR A 493 -8.24 -31.15 -17.30
N HIS A 494 -8.98 -31.32 -16.20
CA HIS A 494 -10.42 -31.10 -16.13
C HIS A 494 -10.80 -30.44 -14.81
N ILE A 495 -11.80 -29.55 -14.87
CA ILE A 495 -12.42 -28.89 -13.71
C ILE A 495 -13.93 -28.97 -13.89
N LEU A 496 -14.62 -29.51 -12.90
CA LEU A 496 -16.07 -29.39 -12.76
C LEU A 496 -16.35 -28.31 -11.73
N VAL A 497 -17.05 -27.26 -12.18
CA VAL A 497 -17.48 -26.10 -11.37
C VAL A 497 -18.95 -26.21 -10.97
#